data_AF-A0A2N2PN56-F1
#
_entry.id   AF-A0A2N2PN56-F1
#
_cell.length_a   1.000
_cell.length_b   1.000
_cell.length_c   1.000
_cell.angle_alpha   90.00
_cell.angle_beta   90.00
_cell.angle_gamma   90.00
#
_symmetry.space_group_name_H-M   'P 1'
#
loop_
_entity.id
_entity.type
_entity.pdbx_description
1 polymer ?
#
loop_
_entity_poly.entity_id
_entity_poly.type
_entity_poly.pdbx_seq_one_letter_code
_entity_poly.pdbx_strand_id
1 'polypeptide(L)'
;MKHRMTQWVFQTILVLALLTSGTRAETAPAQAARPLVKIGSVAGPWVNLSGGRALPLSAASAVTLTGEQARPLTLTAADFDSDGAPDIVAGYATAAGGLLALYGDITGGAAQTFALPIAPDFLGVGDFNADGFQDVVAAARGGDALWFLPGDGAGGFGAMETVGLPGA
;
A
#
# COMPACT_ATOMS: atom_id res chain seq x y z
N MET A 1 -70.54 -27.89 -31.65
CA MET A 1 -69.60 -26.96 -32.29
C MET A 1 -68.18 -27.35 -31.89
N LYS A 2 -67.30 -27.52 -32.89
CA LYS A 2 -65.83 -27.66 -32.86
C LYS A 2 -65.21 -29.02 -32.48
N HIS A 3 -64.71 -29.67 -33.54
CA HIS A 3 -63.77 -30.79 -33.66
C HIS A 3 -62.34 -30.50 -33.17
N ARG A 4 -61.60 -31.59 -32.87
CA ARG A 4 -60.15 -31.92 -33.09
C ARG A 4 -59.62 -32.69 -31.86
N MET A 5 -59.25 -33.98 -31.84
CA MET A 5 -58.44 -34.86 -32.71
C MET A 5 -56.94 -34.51 -32.74
N THR A 6 -56.10 -35.56 -32.69
CA THR A 6 -54.61 -35.67 -32.79
C THR A 6 -53.84 -35.59 -31.45
N GLN A 7 -53.50 -36.72 -30.79
CA GLN A 7 -52.40 -37.70 -31.03
C GLN A 7 -50.97 -37.18 -30.77
N TRP A 8 -50.32 -37.84 -29.80
CA TRP A 8 -48.88 -38.16 -29.56
C TRP A 8 -47.79 -37.11 -29.80
N VAL A 9 -46.84 -36.99 -28.85
CA VAL A 9 -45.40 -37.35 -29.02
C VAL A 9 -44.71 -37.35 -27.63
N PHE A 10 -44.28 -38.52 -27.15
CA PHE A 10 -43.19 -38.65 -26.17
C PHE A 10 -41.88 -38.58 -26.97
N GLN A 11 -41.02 -37.60 -26.72
CA GLN A 11 -39.66 -37.61 -27.25
C GLN A 11 -38.73 -38.25 -26.21
N THR A 12 -38.42 -39.52 -26.44
CA THR A 12 -37.29 -40.23 -25.83
C THR A 12 -36.04 -39.85 -26.61
N ILE A 13 -35.11 -39.11 -25.99
CA ILE A 13 -33.80 -38.86 -26.58
C ILE A 13 -32.84 -39.96 -26.12
N LEU A 14 -32.47 -40.84 -27.05
CA LEU A 14 -31.37 -41.77 -26.95
C LEU A 14 -30.09 -41.06 -27.42
N VAL A 15 -29.12 -40.84 -26.53
CA VAL A 15 -27.75 -40.48 -26.93
C VAL A 15 -26.83 -41.64 -26.62
N LEU A 16 -26.36 -42.29 -27.68
CA LEU A 16 -25.29 -43.27 -27.65
C LEU A 16 -23.96 -42.52 -27.93
N ALA A 17 -23.07 -42.46 -26.95
CA ALA A 17 -21.70 -42.00 -27.15
C ALA A 17 -20.73 -43.10 -26.69
N LEU A 18 -20.00 -43.67 -27.64
CA LEU A 18 -18.94 -44.66 -27.41
C LEU A 18 -17.79 -44.04 -26.61
N LEU A 19 -17.30 -44.79 -25.63
CA LEU A 19 -16.09 -44.49 -24.89
C LEU A 19 -14.85 -44.61 -25.79
N THR A 20 -13.99 -43.60 -25.75
CA THR A 20 -12.55 -43.80 -25.87
C THR A 20 -11.88 -43.25 -24.62
N SER A 21 -11.07 -44.10 -24.01
CA SER A 21 -10.42 -43.95 -22.71
C SER A 21 -9.40 -42.81 -22.70
N GLY A 22 -9.61 -41.84 -21.80
CA GLY A 22 -8.60 -40.85 -21.40
C GLY A 22 -8.48 -40.88 -19.89
N THR A 23 -7.28 -41.21 -19.39
CA THR A 23 -6.90 -41.23 -17.98
C THR A 23 -7.32 -39.95 -17.26
N ARG A 24 -8.23 -40.04 -16.30
CA ARG A 24 -8.54 -38.92 -15.40
C ARG A 24 -7.41 -38.85 -14.37
N ALA A 25 -6.36 -38.09 -14.67
CA ALA A 25 -5.46 -37.60 -13.65
C ALA A 25 -6.28 -36.69 -12.74
N GLU A 26 -6.56 -37.17 -11.54
CA GLU A 26 -7.10 -36.37 -10.45
C GLU A 26 -6.06 -35.27 -10.15
N THR A 27 -6.32 -34.06 -10.61
CA THR A 27 -5.44 -32.92 -10.35
C THR A 27 -5.58 -32.55 -8.88
N ALA A 28 -4.62 -33.01 -8.07
CA ALA A 28 -4.35 -32.42 -6.76
C ALA A 28 -4.20 -30.89 -6.93
N PRO A 29 -4.72 -30.06 -6.01
CA PRO A 29 -4.50 -28.62 -6.09
C PRO A 29 -3.00 -28.35 -6.11
N ALA A 30 -2.58 -27.48 -7.04
CA ALA A 30 -1.19 -27.10 -7.21
C ALA A 30 -0.61 -26.67 -5.85
N GLN A 31 0.32 -27.47 -5.32
CA GLN A 31 1.12 -27.08 -4.17
C GLN A 31 1.83 -25.78 -4.56
N ALA A 32 1.40 -24.65 -3.99
CA ALA A 32 1.98 -23.34 -4.27
C ALA A 32 3.50 -23.41 -4.07
N ALA A 33 4.25 -23.23 -5.15
CA ALA A 33 5.70 -23.25 -5.10
C ALA A 33 6.17 -22.19 -4.10
N ARG A 34 7.02 -22.60 -3.15
CA ARG A 34 7.54 -21.70 -2.10
C ARG A 34 8.37 -20.59 -2.77
N PRO A 35 8.19 -19.31 -2.40
CA PRO A 35 9.00 -18.23 -2.94
C PRO A 35 10.49 -18.50 -2.65
N LEU A 36 11.32 -18.36 -3.67
CA LEU A 36 12.78 -18.53 -3.56
C LEU A 36 13.43 -17.16 -3.48
N VAL A 37 14.20 -16.93 -2.41
CA VAL A 37 15.08 -15.76 -2.25
C VAL A 37 16.50 -16.19 -2.60
N LYS A 38 17.10 -15.52 -3.59
CA LYS A 38 18.51 -15.72 -3.96
C LYS A 38 19.27 -14.43 -3.71
N ILE A 39 20.37 -14.49 -2.95
CA ILE A 39 21.23 -13.34 -2.65
C ILE A 39 22.55 -13.50 -3.41
N GLY A 40 22.78 -12.63 -4.42
CA GLY A 40 24.00 -12.48 -5.23
C GLY A 40 24.06 -13.39 -6.47
N SER A 41 24.54 -12.96 -7.65
CA SER A 41 25.54 -11.94 -7.97
C SER A 41 25.16 -11.06 -9.19
N VAL A 42 25.64 -9.81 -9.16
CA VAL A 42 25.69 -8.78 -10.23
C VAL A 42 24.41 -8.00 -10.60
N ALA A 43 23.20 -8.39 -10.18
CA ALA A 43 21.95 -7.65 -10.55
C ALA A 43 21.08 -7.16 -9.37
N GLY A 44 21.58 -7.17 -8.14
CA GLY A 44 20.80 -6.86 -6.94
C GLY A 44 19.90 -8.02 -6.47
N PRO A 45 19.31 -7.93 -5.27
CA PRO A 45 18.38 -8.94 -4.77
C PRO A 45 17.08 -8.92 -5.58
N TRP A 46 16.54 -10.08 -5.93
CA TRP A 46 15.24 -10.21 -6.58
C TRP A 46 14.40 -11.29 -5.89
N VAL A 47 13.09 -11.08 -5.85
CA VAL A 47 12.10 -12.03 -5.34
C VAL A 47 11.23 -12.47 -6.51
N ASN A 48 11.18 -13.77 -6.78
CA ASN A 48 10.29 -14.34 -7.80
C ASN A 48 8.94 -14.68 -7.17
N LEU A 49 7.91 -13.90 -7.48
CA LEU A 49 6.52 -14.29 -7.23
C LEU A 49 6.02 -15.01 -8.49
N SER A 50 5.17 -16.02 -8.32
CA SER A 50 4.88 -17.16 -9.22
C SER A 50 4.38 -16.89 -10.66
N GLY A 51 4.67 -15.73 -11.26
CA GLY A 51 4.34 -15.36 -12.63
C GLY A 51 5.52 -14.92 -13.51
N GLY A 52 6.76 -15.03 -13.04
CA GLY A 52 7.96 -14.75 -13.88
C GLY A 52 8.13 -13.29 -14.31
N ARG A 53 7.29 -12.37 -13.81
CA ARG A 53 7.43 -10.94 -14.04
C ARG A 53 8.45 -10.41 -13.02
N ALA A 54 9.65 -10.10 -13.49
CA ALA A 54 10.61 -9.36 -12.67
C ALA A 54 9.97 -8.01 -12.30
N LEU A 55 9.89 -7.70 -11.01
CA LEU A 55 9.69 -6.32 -10.57
C LEU A 55 11.05 -5.65 -10.73
N PRO A 56 11.22 -4.69 -11.66
CA PRO A 56 12.46 -3.93 -11.71
C PRO A 56 12.57 -3.16 -10.40
N LEU A 57 13.57 -3.48 -9.58
CA LEU A 57 14.13 -2.52 -8.62
C LEU A 57 14.89 -1.46 -9.42
N SER A 58 14.21 -0.74 -10.33
CA SER A 58 14.68 0.58 -10.67
C SER A 58 14.50 1.37 -9.40
N ALA A 59 15.61 1.71 -8.75
CA ALA A 59 15.60 2.78 -7.78
C ALA A 59 15.06 3.99 -8.55
N ALA A 60 13.74 4.22 -8.47
CA ALA A 60 13.20 5.52 -8.76
C ALA A 60 14.03 6.48 -7.92
N SER A 61 14.58 7.50 -8.58
CA SER A 61 15.56 8.43 -8.03
C SER A 61 15.31 8.62 -6.54
N ALA A 62 16.02 7.83 -5.72
CA ALA A 62 15.85 7.94 -4.29
C ALA A 62 16.21 9.38 -4.02
N VAL A 63 15.30 10.13 -3.41
CA VAL A 63 15.64 11.45 -2.87
C VAL A 63 16.85 11.18 -1.99
N THR A 64 18.02 11.47 -2.55
CA THR A 64 19.25 11.20 -1.87
C THR A 64 19.36 12.39 -0.96
N LEU A 65 18.91 12.21 0.28
CA LEU A 65 19.27 13.10 1.39
C LEU A 65 20.79 12.92 1.56
N THR A 66 21.56 13.55 0.68
CA THR A 66 23.01 13.36 0.55
C THR A 66 23.68 13.82 1.84
N GLY A 67 24.31 12.86 2.53
CA GLY A 67 25.31 13.10 3.56
C GLY A 67 24.77 13.52 4.93
N GLU A 68 24.34 12.56 5.74
CA GLU A 68 24.09 12.71 7.20
C GLU A 68 23.21 13.89 7.67
N GLN A 69 22.61 14.67 6.76
CA GLN A 69 21.80 15.86 7.10
C GLN A 69 20.40 15.48 7.63
N ALA A 70 19.99 14.23 7.50
CA ALA A 70 18.70 13.72 7.95
C ALA A 70 18.85 12.32 8.54
N ARG A 71 18.54 12.17 9.83
CA ARG A 71 18.55 10.90 10.55
C ARG A 71 17.11 10.41 10.74
N PRO A 72 16.71 9.26 10.18
CA PRO A 72 15.35 8.75 10.36
C PRO A 72 15.10 8.42 11.83
N LEU A 73 13.92 8.76 12.32
CA LEU A 73 13.50 8.52 13.72
C LEU A 73 12.26 7.65 13.82
N THR A 74 11.29 7.88 12.94
CA THR A 74 9.94 7.30 13.06
C THR A 74 9.29 7.16 11.68
N LEU A 75 8.29 6.30 11.57
CA LEU A 75 7.50 6.13 10.36
C LEU A 75 6.07 5.74 10.69
N THR A 76 5.17 6.00 9.75
CA THR A 76 3.76 5.59 9.79
C THR A 76 3.26 5.34 8.36
N ALA A 77 2.13 4.65 8.24
CA ALA A 77 1.50 4.33 6.96
C ALA A 77 -0.01 4.50 7.04
N ALA A 78 -0.60 5.06 6.00
CA ALA A 78 -2.04 5.22 5.80
C ALA A 78 -2.32 5.58 4.33
N ASP A 79 -3.57 5.54 3.90
CA ASP A 79 -4.01 5.98 2.59
C ASP A 79 -4.26 7.51 2.64
N PHE A 80 -3.28 8.33 2.24
CA PHE A 80 -3.35 9.80 2.34
C PHE A 80 -3.93 10.44 1.07
N ASP A 81 -3.94 9.73 -0.07
CA ASP A 81 -4.54 10.19 -1.33
C ASP A 81 -5.88 9.52 -1.69
N SER A 82 -6.38 8.65 -0.80
CA SER A 82 -7.66 7.94 -0.94
C SER A 82 -7.75 7.04 -2.17
N ASP A 83 -6.61 6.55 -2.67
CA ASP A 83 -6.57 5.65 -3.83
C ASP A 83 -6.79 4.16 -3.44
N GLY A 84 -6.84 3.86 -2.14
CA GLY A 84 -7.01 2.52 -1.59
C GLY A 84 -5.71 1.75 -1.38
N ALA A 85 -4.56 2.34 -1.69
CA ALA A 85 -3.23 1.84 -1.40
C ALA A 85 -2.62 2.59 -0.20
N PRO A 86 -1.77 1.91 0.61
CA PRO A 86 -1.11 2.57 1.72
C PRO A 86 0.12 3.37 1.25
N ASP A 87 0.15 4.62 1.69
CA ASP A 87 1.28 5.54 1.61
C ASP A 87 2.17 5.45 2.86
N ILE A 88 3.30 6.17 2.84
CA ILE A 88 4.24 6.21 3.96
C ILE A 88 4.61 7.64 4.30
N VAL A 89 4.61 7.96 5.60
CA VAL A 89 5.24 9.17 6.14
C VAL A 89 6.41 8.77 7.03
N ALA A 90 7.60 9.30 6.74
CA ALA A 90 8.80 9.10 7.53
C ALA A 90 9.22 10.40 8.21
N GLY A 91 9.55 10.34 9.50
CA GLY A 91 10.05 11.45 10.30
C GLY A 91 11.57 11.38 10.47
N TYR A 92 12.24 12.54 10.33
CA TYR A 92 13.68 12.67 10.41
C TYR A 92 14.09 13.80 11.36
N ALA A 93 15.22 13.62 12.04
CA ALA A 93 15.99 14.71 12.62
C ALA A 93 16.94 15.30 11.59
N THR A 94 17.00 16.61 11.48
CA THR A 94 17.93 17.33 10.59
C THR A 94 18.73 18.37 11.38
N ALA A 95 19.74 18.97 10.76
CA ALA A 95 20.45 20.10 11.36
C ALA A 95 19.56 21.34 11.61
N ALA A 96 18.40 21.43 10.94
CA ALA A 96 17.48 22.55 11.01
C ALA A 96 16.24 22.29 11.91
N GLY A 97 16.12 21.12 12.53
CA GLY A 97 14.92 20.72 13.27
C GLY A 97 14.40 19.37 12.80
N GLY A 98 13.08 19.23 12.67
CA GLY A 98 12.44 18.02 12.17
C GLY A 98 12.02 18.10 10.71
N LEU A 99 11.81 16.94 10.09
CA LEU A 99 11.30 16.82 8.73
C LEU A 99 10.35 15.63 8.66
N LEU A 100 9.21 15.79 8.02
CA LEU A 100 8.38 14.69 7.53
C LEU A 100 8.57 14.54 6.03
N ALA A 101 8.65 13.31 5.55
CA ALA A 101 8.67 12.98 4.14
C ALA A 101 7.50 12.03 3.84
N LEU A 102 6.56 12.46 3.00
CA LEU A 102 5.38 11.72 2.56
C LEU A 102 5.64 11.10 1.17
N TYR A 103 5.34 9.81 1.06
CA TYR A 103 5.49 8.98 -0.14
C TYR A 103 4.11 8.42 -0.51
N GLY A 104 3.44 9.03 -1.49
CA GLY A 104 2.07 8.71 -1.93
C GLY A 104 1.92 7.49 -2.87
N ASP A 105 3.00 6.73 -3.07
CA ASP A 105 3.02 5.39 -3.65
C ASP A 105 4.48 4.90 -3.53
N ILE A 106 4.69 3.70 -2.98
CA ILE A 106 6.02 3.11 -2.84
C ILE A 106 6.71 2.83 -4.20
N THR A 107 6.02 3.06 -5.33
CA THR A 107 6.59 2.92 -6.69
C THR A 107 7.59 4.01 -7.07
N GLY A 108 7.87 4.97 -6.18
CA GLY A 108 9.08 5.78 -6.26
C GLY A 108 8.90 7.19 -6.79
N GLY A 109 7.75 7.80 -6.49
CA GLY A 109 7.61 9.25 -6.55
C GLY A 109 8.61 9.96 -5.63
N ALA A 110 8.94 11.22 -5.97
CA ALA A 110 9.69 12.07 -5.05
C ALA A 110 8.83 12.34 -3.81
N ALA A 111 9.43 12.23 -2.63
CA ALA A 111 8.71 12.52 -1.39
C ALA A 111 8.34 14.00 -1.31
N GLN A 112 7.11 14.29 -0.90
CA GLN A 112 6.76 15.63 -0.42
C GLN A 112 7.37 15.81 0.97
N THR A 113 7.89 17.00 1.27
CA THR A 113 8.56 17.25 2.56
C THR A 113 7.92 18.39 3.32
N PHE A 114 7.77 18.21 4.62
CA PHE A 114 7.14 19.14 5.54
C PHE A 114 8.08 19.40 6.71
N ALA A 115 8.48 20.64 6.93
CA ALA A 115 9.38 21.01 8.00
C ALA A 115 8.65 21.02 9.34
N LEU A 116 9.28 20.46 10.37
CA LEU A 116 8.83 20.55 11.75
C LEU A 116 9.82 21.39 12.57
N PRO A 117 9.34 22.16 13.57
CA PRO A 117 10.23 22.97 14.42
C PRO A 117 11.29 22.13 15.13
N ILE A 118 10.92 20.92 15.57
CA ILE A 118 11.84 19.97 16.21
C ILE A 118 11.63 18.56 15.66
N ALA A 119 12.65 17.71 15.86
CA ALA A 119 12.65 16.35 15.36
C ALA A 119 11.51 15.52 15.98
N PRO A 120 10.69 14.82 15.18
CA PRO A 120 9.60 14.02 15.69
C PRO A 120 10.12 12.68 16.23
N ASP A 121 9.81 12.36 17.47
CA ASP A 121 10.02 11.03 18.05
C ASP A 121 8.83 10.11 17.77
N PHE A 122 7.63 10.68 17.63
CA PHE A 122 6.38 9.96 17.50
C PHE A 122 5.52 10.56 16.39
N LEU A 123 4.85 9.69 15.64
CA LEU A 123 3.80 10.04 14.68
C LEU A 123 2.53 9.29 15.05
N GLY A 124 1.39 9.97 14.97
CA GLY A 124 0.05 9.41 15.01
C GLY A 124 -0.67 9.71 13.71
N VAL A 125 -1.55 8.81 13.27
CA VAL A 125 -2.33 8.96 12.04
C VAL A 125 -3.79 8.62 12.30
N GLY A 126 -4.66 9.41 11.69
CA GLY A 126 -6.10 9.22 11.70
C GLY A 126 -6.81 10.49 11.27
N ASP A 127 -8.10 10.39 10.99
CA ASP A 127 -8.98 11.53 10.78
C ASP A 127 -9.29 12.19 12.14
N PHE A 128 -8.49 13.18 12.53
CA PHE A 128 -8.60 13.85 13.83
C PHE A 128 -9.50 15.09 13.76
N ASN A 129 -9.68 15.67 12.58
CA ASN A 129 -10.55 16.83 12.36
C ASN A 129 -11.96 16.47 11.83
N ALA A 130 -12.22 15.18 11.57
CA ALA A 130 -13.47 14.64 11.06
C ALA A 130 -13.84 15.13 9.64
N ASP A 131 -12.84 15.40 8.79
CA ASP A 131 -13.06 15.81 7.39
C ASP A 131 -13.09 14.62 6.41
N GLY A 132 -12.78 13.42 6.88
CA GLY A 132 -12.79 12.18 6.11
C GLY A 132 -11.44 11.85 5.45
N PHE A 133 -10.40 12.64 5.70
CA PHE A 133 -9.04 12.39 5.22
C PHE A 133 -8.10 12.00 6.36
N GLN A 134 -7.02 11.29 6.03
CA GLN A 134 -6.05 10.88 7.02
C GLN A 134 -5.14 12.05 7.39
N ASP A 135 -5.14 12.43 8.67
CA ASP A 135 -4.25 13.45 9.20
C ASP A 135 -3.00 12.84 9.82
N VAL A 136 -1.98 13.67 10.05
CA VAL A 136 -0.78 13.31 10.84
C VAL A 136 -0.66 14.21 12.05
N VAL A 137 -0.35 13.61 13.21
CA VAL A 137 0.12 14.34 14.39
C VAL A 137 1.56 13.93 14.69
N ALA A 138 2.45 14.90 14.82
CA ALA A 138 3.83 14.69 15.24
C ALA A 138 4.05 15.16 16.68
N ALA A 139 4.89 14.46 17.42
CA ALA A 139 5.31 14.83 18.77
C ALA A 139 6.79 14.52 18.99
N ALA A 140 7.41 15.28 19.89
CA ALA A 140 8.79 15.05 20.32
C ALA A 140 8.83 14.72 21.81
N ARG A 141 9.78 13.87 22.19
CA ARG A 141 10.02 13.51 23.59
C ARG A 141 10.47 14.74 24.37
N GLY A 142 9.74 15.06 25.44
CA GLY A 142 10.00 16.24 26.25
C GLY A 142 9.61 17.56 25.57
N GLY A 143 8.89 17.51 24.45
CA GLY A 143 8.27 18.69 23.84
C GLY A 143 7.01 19.13 24.59
N ASP A 144 6.63 20.38 24.38
CA ASP A 144 5.48 21.07 24.97
C ASP A 144 4.31 21.26 23.99
N ALA A 145 4.42 20.69 22.80
CA ALA A 145 3.41 20.80 21.76
C ALA A 145 3.33 19.55 20.90
N LEU A 146 2.18 19.41 20.24
CA LEU A 146 1.96 18.53 19.10
C LEU A 146 1.90 19.38 17.83
N TRP A 147 2.37 18.84 16.72
CA TRP A 147 2.17 19.43 15.39
C TRP A 147 1.12 18.62 14.65
N PHE A 148 -0.02 19.24 14.39
CA PHE A 148 -1.12 18.66 13.62
C PHE A 148 -0.97 19.06 12.15
N LEU A 149 -0.99 18.09 11.26
CA LEU A 149 -0.94 18.26 9.81
C LEU A 149 -2.22 17.66 9.23
N PRO A 150 -3.22 18.50 8.88
CA PRO A 150 -4.46 18.01 8.30
C PRO A 150 -4.22 17.43 6.91
N GLY A 151 -4.82 16.28 6.61
CA GLY A 151 -4.79 15.68 5.28
C GLY A 151 -5.58 16.51 4.26
N ASP A 152 -5.14 16.54 3.01
CA ASP A 152 -5.91 17.16 1.92
C ASP A 152 -6.66 16.16 1.04
N GLY A 153 -6.48 14.85 1.30
CA GLY A 153 -7.07 13.75 0.54
C GLY A 153 -6.49 13.55 -0.86
N ALA A 154 -5.42 14.27 -1.22
CA ALA A 154 -4.73 14.19 -2.50
C ALA A 154 -3.25 13.80 -2.33
N GLY A 155 -2.90 13.19 -1.19
CA GLY A 155 -1.53 12.80 -0.87
C GLY A 155 -0.66 13.97 -0.43
N GLY A 156 -1.26 15.01 0.17
CA GLY A 156 -0.59 16.15 0.77
C GLY A 156 -1.14 16.50 2.15
N PHE A 157 -0.56 17.55 2.75
CA PHE A 157 -1.03 18.11 4.01
C PHE A 157 -1.34 19.60 3.86
N GLY A 158 -2.37 20.04 4.56
CA GLY A 158 -2.70 21.45 4.73
C GLY A 158 -1.72 22.17 5.66
N ALA A 159 -2.11 23.38 6.08
CA ALA A 159 -1.28 24.18 6.97
C ALA A 159 -1.09 23.48 8.32
N MET A 160 0.17 23.31 8.72
CA MET A 160 0.51 22.73 10.02
C MET A 160 0.02 23.65 11.15
N GLU A 161 -0.63 23.05 12.14
CA GLU A 161 -1.08 23.71 13.37
C GLU A 161 -0.27 23.23 14.57
N THR A 162 -0.02 24.12 15.53
CA THR A 162 0.65 23.78 16.79
C THR A 162 -0.39 23.68 17.90
N VAL A 163 -0.48 22.50 18.52
CA VAL A 163 -1.37 22.23 19.64
C VAL A 163 -0.53 22.15 20.92
N GLY A 164 -0.60 23.19 21.75
CA GLY A 164 0.14 23.22 23.02
C GLY A 164 -0.36 22.18 24.02
N LEU A 165 0.58 21.51 24.70
CA LEU A 165 0.28 20.56 25.76
C LEU A 165 0.30 21.28 27.12
N PRO A 166 -0.85 21.36 27.82
CA PRO A 166 -0.89 22.00 29.12
C PRO A 166 -0.07 21.20 30.15
N GLY A 167 0.86 21.88 30.83
CA GLY A 167 1.65 21.31 31.92
C GLY A 167 2.98 20.68 31.53
N ALA A 168 3.46 20.94 30.31
CA ALA A 168 4.85 20.69 29.92
C ALA A 168 5.83 21.67 30.59
#